data_AF-A0A355BHF1-F1
#
_entry.id   AF-A0A355BHF1-F1
#
_cell.length_a   1.000
_cell.length_b   1.000
_cell.length_c   1.000
_cell.angle_alpha   90.00
_cell.angle_beta   90.00
_cell.angle_gamma   90.00
#
_symmetry.space_group_name_H-M   'P 1'
#
loop_
_entity.id
_entity.type
_entity.pdbx_description
1 polymer ?
#
loop_
_entity_poly.entity_id
_entity_poly.type
_entity_poly.pdbx_seq_one_letter_code
_entity_poly.pdbx_strand_id
1 'polypeptide(L)'
;ETIEMEGIVHLSTRHSGVVWYINPVYQGTDGSVYVTAGNGLMHSSDSDAEGVQWSTTLKETVTITENGKAKSASTSVKLSLSTMHPPEQIAVIQMGEGYNWLESAEYAPTEVPSTLVPRKDTQFIVVETRWHDPDGRLSVSRSLYGKDDNSMPTFYCRDDGVCVKQHTELKWSEDR
;
A
#
# COMPACT_ATOMS: atom_id res chain seq x y z
N GLU A 1 6.65 -21.30 -19.77
CA GLU A 1 6.17 -20.97 -18.41
C GLU A 1 6.09 -19.46 -18.28
N THR A 2 5.07 -18.93 -17.60
CA THR A 2 4.86 -17.47 -17.49
C THR A 2 4.74 -17.11 -16.02
N ILE A 3 5.54 -16.14 -15.57
CA ILE A 3 5.45 -15.53 -14.24
C ILE A 3 4.95 -14.10 -14.40
N GLU A 4 3.92 -13.73 -13.64
CA GLU A 4 3.38 -12.36 -13.60
C GLU A 4 3.41 -11.83 -12.17
N MET A 5 3.92 -10.61 -12.01
CA MET A 5 4.00 -9.92 -10.72
C MET A 5 3.45 -8.49 -10.85
N GLU A 6 2.78 -8.02 -9.82
CA GLU A 6 2.29 -6.65 -9.72
C GLU A 6 2.63 -6.05 -8.35
N GLY A 7 2.99 -4.76 -8.32
CA GLY A 7 3.23 -4.01 -7.09
C GLY A 7 2.75 -2.57 -7.22
N ILE A 8 2.38 -1.98 -6.08
CA ILE A 8 1.97 -0.58 -5.98
C ILE A 8 2.84 0.12 -4.94
N VAL A 9 3.40 1.27 -5.29
CA VAL A 9 4.06 2.19 -4.36
C VAL A 9 3.13 3.38 -4.14
N HIS A 10 2.81 3.65 -2.88
CA HIS A 10 1.98 4.79 -2.51
C HIS A 10 2.85 6.02 -2.24
N LEU A 11 2.44 7.16 -2.76
CA LEU A 11 3.17 8.42 -2.70
C LEU A 11 2.30 9.50 -2.05
N SER A 12 2.89 10.28 -1.15
CA SER A 12 2.21 11.37 -0.47
C SER A 12 1.93 12.52 -1.42
N THR A 13 0.70 13.04 -1.40
CA THR A 13 0.33 14.28 -2.10
C THR A 13 1.05 15.53 -1.55
N ARG A 14 1.66 15.47 -0.35
CA ARG A 14 2.46 16.59 0.20
C ARG A 14 3.81 16.77 -0.49
N HIS A 15 4.30 15.76 -1.21
CA HIS A 15 5.57 15.81 -1.92
C HIS A 15 5.38 16.16 -3.41
N SER A 16 4.54 17.16 -3.68
CA SER A 16 4.30 17.67 -5.03
C SER A 16 5.57 18.24 -5.67
N GLY A 17 5.68 18.13 -7.00
CA GLY A 17 6.84 18.65 -7.75
C GLY A 17 8.10 17.77 -7.67
N VAL A 18 8.02 16.57 -7.07
CA VAL A 18 9.08 15.56 -7.11
C VAL A 18 8.95 14.70 -8.37
N VAL A 19 10.08 14.45 -9.04
CA VAL A 19 10.17 13.53 -10.18
C VAL A 19 10.62 12.15 -9.71
N TRP A 20 9.78 11.14 -9.93
CA TRP A 20 10.04 9.74 -9.61
C TRP A 20 10.58 9.01 -10.83
N TYR A 21 11.73 8.36 -10.70
CA TYR A 21 12.33 7.56 -11.77
C TYR A 21 12.25 6.07 -11.44
N ILE A 22 11.67 5.29 -12.36
CA ILE A 22 11.64 3.83 -12.26
C ILE A 22 12.74 3.28 -13.15
N ASN A 23 13.92 3.03 -12.57
CA ASN A 23 15.09 2.52 -13.30
C ASN A 23 15.21 1.00 -13.09
N PRO A 24 14.92 0.16 -14.10
CA PRO A 24 15.10 -1.29 -13.99
C PRO A 24 16.59 -1.63 -13.85
N VAL A 25 16.89 -2.50 -12.89
CA VAL A 25 18.24 -3.04 -12.66
C VAL A 25 18.20 -4.53 -12.97
N TYR A 26 19.06 -4.96 -13.88
CA TYR A 26 19.18 -6.35 -14.32
C TYR A 26 20.52 -6.92 -13.84
N GLN A 27 20.51 -8.18 -13.45
CA GLN A 27 21.73 -8.92 -13.11
C GLN A 27 21.90 -10.09 -14.09
N GLY A 28 23.01 -10.10 -14.82
CA GLY A 28 23.41 -11.20 -15.69
C GLY A 28 23.80 -12.44 -14.88
N THR A 29 23.81 -13.60 -15.54
CA THR A 29 24.22 -14.88 -14.92
C THR A 29 25.69 -14.93 -14.52
N ASP A 30 26.52 -14.05 -15.08
CA ASP A 30 27.92 -13.82 -14.73
C ASP A 30 28.09 -12.83 -13.55
N GLY A 31 26.99 -12.33 -12.99
CA GLY A 31 26.96 -11.37 -11.90
C GLY A 31 27.09 -9.90 -12.34
N SER A 32 27.21 -9.63 -13.64
CA SER A 32 27.24 -8.25 -14.16
C SER A 32 25.89 -7.55 -13.93
N VAL A 33 25.94 -6.25 -13.60
CA VAL A 33 24.74 -5.45 -13.33
C VAL A 33 24.60 -4.37 -14.40
N TYR A 34 23.42 -4.28 -15.01
CA TYR A 34 23.09 -3.26 -15.99
C TYR A 34 21.83 -2.50 -15.57
N VAL A 35 21.84 -1.19 -15.82
CA VAL A 35 20.71 -0.31 -15.53
C VAL A 35 20.18 0.25 -16.84
N THR A 36 18.86 0.15 -17.02
CA THR A 36 18.18 0.87 -18.09
C THR A 36 17.65 2.18 -17.53
N ALA A 37 17.93 3.29 -18.20
CA ALA A 37 17.35 4.57 -17.84
C ALA A 37 15.82 4.49 -17.93
N GLY A 38 15.18 4.74 -16.81
CA GLY A 38 13.74 4.74 -16.67
C GLY A 38 13.08 6.00 -17.21
N ASN A 39 11.76 5.95 -17.30
CA ASN A 39 10.97 7.17 -17.49
C ASN A 39 10.78 7.86 -16.13
N GLY A 40 11.01 9.17 -16.12
CA GLY A 40 10.67 10.03 -14.99
C GLY A 40 9.20 10.39 -15.01
N LEU A 41 8.56 10.37 -13.85
CA LEU A 41 7.19 10.79 -13.65
C LEU A 41 7.15 11.91 -12.62
N MET A 42 6.66 13.07 -13.03
CA MET A 42 6.36 14.17 -12.12
C MET A 42 4.87 14.20 -11.87
N HIS A 43 4.46 14.30 -10.61
CA HIS A 43 3.09 14.72 -10.29
C HIS A 43 3.13 16.20 -9.91
N SER A 44 2.31 17.00 -10.59
CA SER A 44 2.12 18.42 -10.29
C SER A 44 1.09 18.58 -9.17
N SER A 45 1.28 19.60 -8.32
CA SER A 45 0.35 20.02 -7.25
C SER A 45 -1.08 20.28 -7.74
N ASP A 46 -1.26 20.61 -9.02
CA ASP A 46 -2.59 20.93 -9.56
C ASP A 46 -3.50 19.69 -9.71
N SER A 47 -2.96 18.49 -9.45
CA SER A 47 -3.68 17.22 -9.47
C SER A 47 -3.54 16.46 -8.13
N ASP A 48 -3.71 17.16 -7.00
CA ASP A 48 -3.71 16.60 -5.63
C ASP A 48 -4.88 15.61 -5.34
N ALA A 49 -5.41 14.98 -6.37
CA ALA A 49 -6.39 13.93 -6.23
C ALA A 49 -5.70 12.67 -5.67
N GLU A 50 -6.20 12.19 -4.55
CA GLU A 50 -5.93 10.84 -4.07
C GLU A 50 -6.37 9.80 -5.10
N GLY A 51 -5.59 8.73 -5.25
CA GLY A 51 -5.91 7.61 -6.14
C GLY A 51 -5.46 7.77 -7.59
N VAL A 52 -4.75 8.84 -7.96
CA VAL A 52 -4.13 8.92 -9.29
C VAL A 52 -3.09 7.81 -9.41
N GLN A 53 -3.21 7.00 -10.45
CA GLN A 53 -2.38 5.81 -10.64
C GLN A 53 -1.67 5.86 -11.99
N TRP A 54 -0.36 5.69 -11.97
CA TRP A 54 0.46 5.46 -13.16
C TRP A 54 1.10 4.09 -13.08
N SER A 55 1.23 3.39 -14.19
CA SER A 55 1.87 2.07 -14.20
C SER A 55 2.83 1.89 -15.36
N THR A 56 3.89 1.13 -15.11
CA THR A 56 4.83 0.64 -16.11
C THR A 56 4.96 -0.87 -15.99
N THR A 57 5.11 -1.55 -17.13
CA THR A 57 5.23 -3.01 -17.16
C THR A 57 6.53 -3.40 -17.86
N LEU A 58 7.38 -4.14 -17.16
CA LEU A 58 8.60 -4.72 -17.67
C LEU A 58 8.30 -6.17 -18.07
N LYS A 59 8.71 -6.56 -19.28
CA LYS A 59 8.51 -7.93 -19.78
C LYS A 59 9.82 -8.46 -20.34
N GLU A 60 10.12 -9.71 -20.01
CA GLU A 60 11.25 -10.43 -20.57
C GLU A 60 10.79 -11.84 -20.98
N THR A 61 11.22 -12.28 -22.17
CA THR A 61 10.97 -13.63 -22.67
C THR A 61 12.28 -14.26 -23.09
N VAL A 62 12.62 -15.37 -22.47
CA VAL A 62 13.78 -16.20 -22.85
C VAL A 62 13.27 -17.38 -23.66
N THR A 63 13.89 -17.64 -24.82
CA THR A 63 13.58 -18.79 -25.67
C THR A 63 14.81 -19.68 -25.78
N ILE A 64 14.67 -20.96 -25.43
CA ILE A 64 15.72 -21.99 -25.49
C ILE A 64 15.28 -23.06 -26.47
N THR A 65 16.14 -23.43 -27.41
CA THR A 65 15.89 -24.54 -28.34
C THR A 65 16.55 -25.80 -27.82
N GLU A 66 15.74 -26.79 -27.41
CA GLU A 66 16.21 -28.11 -26.98
C GLU A 66 15.69 -29.17 -27.96
N ASN A 67 16.58 -30.01 -28.48
CA ASN A 67 16.24 -31.10 -29.41
C ASN A 67 15.38 -30.65 -30.62
N GLY A 68 15.69 -29.47 -31.19
CA GLY A 68 14.96 -28.90 -32.33
C GLY A 68 13.59 -28.32 -32.00
N LYS A 69 13.20 -28.28 -30.72
CA LYS A 69 11.96 -27.63 -30.26
C LYS A 69 12.29 -26.40 -29.43
N ALA A 70 11.69 -25.27 -29.80
CA ALA A 70 11.75 -24.06 -29.00
C ALA A 70 10.87 -24.18 -27.76
N LYS A 71 11.41 -23.83 -26.60
CA LYS A 71 10.71 -23.64 -25.33
C LYS A 71 10.92 -22.20 -24.90
N SER A 72 9.86 -21.53 -24.47
CA SER A 72 9.94 -20.16 -23.95
C SER A 72 9.48 -20.06 -22.50
N ALA A 73 10.15 -19.18 -21.76
CA ALA A 73 9.76 -18.72 -20.44
C ALA A 73 9.63 -17.19 -20.46
N SER A 74 8.57 -16.66 -19.87
CA SER A 74 8.29 -15.22 -19.83
C SER A 74 8.08 -14.76 -18.40
N THR A 75 8.61 -13.58 -18.09
CA THR A 75 8.37 -12.88 -16.83
C THR A 75 7.81 -11.50 -17.14
N SER A 76 6.76 -11.10 -16.42
CA SER A 76 6.14 -9.77 -16.51
C SER A 76 6.02 -9.16 -15.12
N VAL A 77 6.46 -7.91 -14.97
CA VAL A 77 6.36 -7.15 -13.72
C VAL A 77 5.68 -5.82 -14.00
N LYS A 78 4.53 -5.59 -13.37
CA LYS A 78 3.81 -4.32 -13.39
C LYS A 78 4.07 -3.55 -12.11
N LEU A 79 4.61 -2.34 -12.22
CA LEU A 79 4.77 -1.42 -11.10
C LEU A 79 3.79 -0.27 -11.27
N SER A 80 3.01 0.02 -10.23
CA SER A 80 2.14 1.20 -10.18
C SER A 80 2.62 2.19 -9.12
N LEU A 81 2.50 3.48 -9.40
CA LEU A 81 2.64 4.57 -8.44
C LEU A 81 1.24 5.13 -8.19
N SER A 82 0.83 5.26 -6.92
CA SER A 82 -0.49 5.74 -6.53
C SER A 82 -0.38 6.87 -5.52
N THR A 83 -1.04 8.00 -5.76
CA THR A 83 -1.05 9.11 -4.79
C THR A 83 -2.03 8.83 -3.65
N MET A 84 -1.68 9.26 -2.44
CA MET A 84 -2.57 9.23 -1.28
C MET A 84 -2.35 10.44 -0.37
N HIS A 85 -3.40 10.83 0.35
CA HIS A 85 -3.23 11.84 1.39
C HIS A 85 -2.44 11.25 2.56
N PRO A 86 -1.43 11.96 3.09
CA PRO A 86 -0.65 11.45 4.20
C PRO A 86 -1.53 11.41 5.45
N PRO A 87 -1.68 10.22 6.08
CA PRO A 87 -2.37 10.11 7.34
C PRO A 87 -1.70 10.98 8.40
N GLU A 88 -2.50 11.65 9.21
CA GLU A 88 -2.03 12.42 10.37
C GLU A 88 -2.42 11.75 11.69
N GLN A 89 -3.54 11.02 11.68
CA GLN A 89 -4.03 10.31 12.85
C GLN A 89 -4.86 9.10 12.40
N ILE A 90 -4.74 8.00 13.15
CA ILE A 90 -5.55 6.80 13.00
C ILE A 90 -6.38 6.61 14.27
N ALA A 91 -7.70 6.57 14.14
CA ALA A 91 -8.58 6.17 15.25
C ALA A 91 -9.09 4.75 15.02
N VAL A 92 -8.94 3.90 16.02
CA VAL A 92 -9.43 2.51 16.01
C VAL A 92 -10.56 2.42 17.02
N ILE A 93 -11.76 2.11 16.53
CA ILE A 93 -13.00 2.14 17.31
C ILE A 93 -13.61 0.74 17.31
N GLN A 94 -13.81 0.16 18.48
CA GLN A 94 -14.45 -1.14 18.65
C GLN A 94 -15.94 -0.96 18.91
N MET A 95 -16.76 -1.63 18.11
CA MET A 95 -18.21 -1.55 18.13
C MET A 95 -18.80 -2.90 18.49
N GLY A 96 -19.79 -2.93 19.38
CA GLY A 96 -20.50 -4.13 19.79
C GLY A 96 -21.82 -4.32 19.05
N GLU A 97 -22.69 -5.15 19.63
CA GLU A 97 -24.01 -5.46 19.08
C GLU A 97 -24.93 -4.23 19.02
N GLY A 98 -25.65 -4.06 17.91
CA GLY A 98 -26.53 -2.92 17.71
C GLY A 98 -25.79 -1.59 17.53
N TYR A 99 -24.53 -1.63 17.06
CA TYR A 99 -23.69 -0.46 16.83
C TYR A 99 -23.38 0.35 18.11
N ASN A 100 -23.33 -0.31 19.27
CA ASN A 100 -22.91 0.36 20.50
C ASN A 100 -21.39 0.56 20.52
N TRP A 101 -20.95 1.75 20.93
CA TRP A 101 -19.55 2.06 21.11
C TRP A 101 -18.99 1.34 22.34
N LEU A 102 -17.91 0.57 22.17
CA LEU A 102 -17.25 -0.15 23.27
C LEU A 102 -16.00 0.58 23.76
N GLU A 103 -15.10 0.91 22.83
CA GLU A 103 -13.78 1.47 23.12
C GLU A 103 -13.21 2.16 21.88
N SER A 104 -12.33 3.15 22.07
CA SER A 104 -11.55 3.74 21.00
C SER A 104 -10.16 4.13 21.46
N ALA A 105 -9.20 4.06 20.55
CA ALA A 105 -7.86 4.61 20.72
C ALA A 105 -7.45 5.42 19.49
N GLU A 106 -6.72 6.50 19.71
CA GLU A 106 -6.14 7.33 18.66
C GLU A 106 -4.61 7.15 18.66
N TYR A 107 -4.03 7.00 17.47
CA TYR A 107 -2.62 6.75 17.27
C TYR A 107 -2.05 7.76 16.27
N ALA A 108 -0.79 8.14 16.47
CA ALA A 108 -0.01 8.62 15.36
C ALA A 108 0.13 7.49 14.31
N PRO A 109 0.22 7.80 13.00
CA PRO A 109 0.32 6.79 11.96
C PRO A 109 1.46 5.80 12.18
N THR A 110 2.57 6.21 12.79
CA THR A 110 3.73 5.34 13.08
C THR A 110 3.60 4.52 14.37
N GLU A 111 2.52 4.73 15.14
CA GLU A 111 2.34 4.17 16.49
C GLU A 111 1.16 3.20 16.57
N VAL A 112 0.51 2.91 15.44
CA VAL A 112 -0.54 1.88 15.37
C VAL A 112 0.07 0.53 15.78
N PRO A 113 -0.52 -0.21 16.73
CA PRO A 113 0.08 -1.43 17.25
C PRO A 113 0.18 -2.50 16.18
N SER A 114 1.21 -3.34 16.22
CA SER A 114 1.37 -4.48 15.30
C SER A 114 0.35 -5.60 15.54
N THR A 115 -0.26 -5.64 16.72
CA THR A 115 -1.30 -6.60 17.09
C THR A 115 -2.37 -5.89 17.92
N LEU A 116 -3.63 -6.15 17.61
CA LEU A 116 -4.78 -5.71 18.39
C LEU A 116 -5.58 -6.95 18.82
N VAL A 117 -5.90 -7.03 20.11
CA VAL A 117 -6.82 -8.02 20.67
C VAL A 117 -8.12 -7.29 20.96
N PRO A 118 -9.16 -7.39 20.10
CA PRO A 118 -10.43 -6.74 20.37
C PRO A 118 -11.09 -7.31 21.63
N ARG A 119 -11.93 -6.51 22.28
CA ARG A 119 -12.75 -6.97 23.40
C ARG A 119 -13.66 -8.10 22.93
N LYS A 120 -13.98 -9.04 23.83
CA LYS A 120 -14.84 -10.19 23.54
C LYS A 120 -16.21 -9.82 22.98
N ASP A 121 -16.77 -8.68 23.41
CA ASP A 121 -18.07 -8.16 22.96
C ASP A 121 -18.00 -7.36 21.65
N THR A 122 -16.82 -7.20 21.04
CA THR A 122 -16.66 -6.50 19.76
C THR A 122 -17.24 -7.31 18.60
N GLN A 123 -18.14 -6.69 17.85
CA GLN A 123 -18.72 -7.23 16.63
C GLN A 123 -17.93 -6.81 15.39
N PHE A 124 -17.45 -5.57 15.37
CA PHE A 124 -16.61 -5.05 14.29
C PHE A 124 -15.79 -3.84 14.76
N ILE A 125 -14.77 -3.48 13.99
CA ILE A 125 -13.90 -2.34 14.23
C ILE A 125 -14.13 -1.32 13.11
N VAL A 126 -14.23 -0.04 13.48
CA VAL A 126 -14.15 1.09 12.56
C VAL A 126 -12.76 1.68 12.67
N VAL A 127 -12.06 1.78 11.55
CA VAL A 127 -10.78 2.51 11.46
C VAL A 127 -11.03 3.80 10.74
N GLU A 128 -10.77 4.91 11.42
CA GLU A 128 -10.78 6.23 10.81
C GLU A 128 -9.35 6.65 10.49
N THR A 129 -9.08 6.97 9.23
CA THR A 129 -7.84 7.66 8.84
C THR A 129 -8.15 9.13 8.64
N ARG A 130 -7.42 10.00 9.32
CA ARG A 130 -7.67 11.44 9.34
C ARG A 130 -6.49 12.20 8.76
N TRP A 131 -6.77 13.23 7.99
CA TRP A 131 -5.80 14.16 7.42
C TRP A 131 -6.46 15.51 7.15
N HIS A 132 -5.67 16.57 6.99
CA HIS A 132 -6.20 17.84 6.50
C HIS A 132 -6.04 17.93 4.97
N ASP A 133 -7.10 18.41 4.31
CA ASP A 133 -7.05 18.78 2.89
C ASP A 133 -6.19 20.05 2.66
N PRO A 134 -5.89 20.43 1.41
CA PRO A 134 -5.10 21.64 1.13
C PRO A 134 -5.70 22.95 1.69
N ASP A 135 -7.02 22.99 1.92
CA ASP A 135 -7.74 24.12 2.54
C ASP A 135 -7.66 24.10 4.09
N GLY A 136 -7.00 23.10 4.67
CA GLY A 136 -6.87 22.92 6.11
C GLY A 136 -8.12 22.34 6.77
N ARG A 137 -9.05 21.74 6.03
CA ARG A 137 -10.23 21.07 6.58
C ARG A 137 -9.92 19.62 6.91
N LEU A 138 -10.38 19.19 8.07
CA LEU A 138 -10.29 17.79 8.48
C LEU A 138 -11.11 16.90 7.55
N SER A 139 -10.44 15.94 6.93
CA SER A 139 -11.00 14.87 6.12
C SER A 139 -10.81 13.53 6.83
N VAL A 140 -11.75 12.61 6.61
CA VAL A 140 -11.78 11.31 7.28
C VAL A 140 -12.21 10.23 6.29
N SER A 141 -11.41 9.17 6.14
CA SER A 141 -11.84 7.91 5.53
C SER A 141 -12.13 6.87 6.59
N ARG A 142 -13.03 5.93 6.28
CA ARG A 142 -13.43 4.86 7.20
C ARG A 142 -13.32 3.50 6.56
N SER A 143 -12.83 2.52 7.31
CA SER A 143 -12.83 1.11 6.93
C SER A 143 -13.42 0.27 8.07
N LEU A 144 -14.08 -0.82 7.70
CA LEU A 144 -14.72 -1.74 8.63
C LEU A 144 -13.99 -3.08 8.61
N TYR A 145 -13.76 -3.64 9.79
CA TYR A 145 -13.16 -4.97 9.96
C TYR A 145 -14.04 -5.82 10.87
N GLY A 146 -14.48 -6.97 10.37
CA GLY A 146 -15.29 -7.93 11.10
C GLY A 146 -14.45 -9.10 11.64
N LYS A 147 -15.13 -10.06 12.27
CA LYS A 147 -14.50 -11.26 12.85
C LYS A 147 -13.76 -12.14 11.83
N ASP A 148 -14.11 -12.04 10.54
CA ASP A 148 -13.44 -12.77 9.45
C ASP A 148 -12.13 -12.09 9.00
N ASP A 149 -11.87 -10.86 9.43
CA ASP A 149 -10.65 -10.12 9.11
C ASP A 149 -9.54 -10.42 10.13
N ASN A 150 -8.42 -10.94 9.64
CA ASN A 150 -7.24 -11.24 10.48
C ASN A 150 -6.20 -10.11 10.49
N SER A 151 -6.42 -9.04 9.71
CA SER A 151 -5.47 -7.96 9.56
C SER A 151 -6.16 -6.63 9.26
N MET A 152 -5.65 -5.57 9.86
CA MET A 152 -6.08 -4.19 9.67
C MET A 152 -4.91 -3.39 9.06
N PRO A 153 -4.90 -3.17 7.74
CA PRO A 153 -3.89 -2.35 7.10
C PRO A 153 -4.10 -0.87 7.43
N THR A 154 -3.01 -0.17 7.74
CA THR A 154 -2.96 1.30 7.85
C THR A 154 -1.72 1.81 7.12
N PHE A 155 -1.58 3.12 6.98
CA PHE A 155 -0.44 3.72 6.30
C PHE A 155 0.20 4.80 7.16
N TYR A 156 1.52 4.95 7.01
CA TYR A 156 2.25 6.14 7.42
C TYR A 156 3.12 6.60 6.26
N CYS A 157 3.37 7.90 6.14
CA CYS A 157 4.24 8.44 5.10
C CYS A 157 5.55 8.90 5.71
N ARG A 158 6.66 8.55 5.05
CA ARG A 158 8.01 8.98 5.41
C ARG A 158 8.29 10.37 4.83
N ASP A 159 9.34 10.99 5.33
CA ASP A 159 9.81 12.31 4.87
C ASP A 159 10.27 12.34 3.40
N ASP A 160 10.49 11.18 2.77
CA ASP A 160 10.81 11.08 1.35
C ASP A 160 9.58 11.02 0.44
N GLY A 161 8.38 11.10 1.02
CA GLY A 161 7.11 11.07 0.30
C GLY A 161 6.59 9.67 -0.01
N VAL A 162 7.28 8.60 0.41
CA VAL A 162 6.75 7.23 0.28
C VAL A 162 5.83 6.90 1.45
N CYS A 163 4.63 6.41 1.13
CA CYS A 163 3.66 5.94 2.11
C CYS A 163 3.73 4.41 2.23
N VAL A 164 4.06 3.96 3.43
CA VAL A 164 4.31 2.56 3.76
C VAL A 164 3.05 1.97 4.38
N LYS A 165 2.59 0.86 3.79
CA LYS A 165 1.53 0.05 4.39
C LYS A 165 2.09 -0.74 5.57
N GLN A 166 1.45 -0.62 6.72
CA GLN A 166 1.68 -1.47 7.87
C GLN A 166 0.44 -2.31 8.17
N HIS A 167 0.63 -3.44 8.84
CA HIS A 167 -0.45 -4.37 9.18
C HIS A 167 -0.52 -4.54 10.68
N THR A 168 -1.72 -4.37 11.23
CA THR A 168 -2.05 -4.78 12.58
C THR A 168 -2.74 -6.14 12.51
N GLU A 169 -2.14 -7.15 13.11
CA GLU A 169 -2.77 -8.46 13.28
C GLU A 169 -3.99 -8.33 14.20
N LEU A 170 -5.15 -8.81 13.74
CA LEU A 170 -6.39 -8.84 14.53
C LEU A 170 -6.55 -10.21 15.19
N LYS A 171 -6.49 -10.24 16.51
CA LYS A 171 -6.68 -11.46 17.31
C LYS A 171 -8.04 -11.45 17.98
N TRP A 172 -9.06 -11.81 17.21
CA TRP A 172 -10.40 -12.02 17.73
C TRP A 172 -10.39 -13.12 18.79
N SER A 173 -11.00 -12.85 19.93
CA SER A 173 -11.23 -13.91 20.93
C SER A 173 -12.18 -14.95 20.34
N GLU A 174 -11.76 -16.22 20.34
CA GLU A 174 -12.67 -17.32 19.97
C GLU A 174 -13.87 -17.32 20.93
N ASP A 175 -15.07 -17.36 20.35
CA ASP A 175 -16.29 -17.70 21.08
C ASP A 175 -16.23 -19.19 21.43
N ARG A 176 -15.50 -19.53 22.51
CA ARG A 176 -15.62 -20.82 23.21
C ARG A 176 -16.51 -20.69 24.43
#